data_AF-A0A7C6TCF9-F1
#
_entry.id   AF-A0A7C6TCF9-F1
#
_cell.length_a   1.000
_cell.length_b   1.000
_cell.length_c   1.000
_cell.angle_alpha   90.00
_cell.angle_beta   90.00
_cell.angle_gamma   90.00
#
_symmetry.space_group_name_H-M   'P 1'
#
loop_
_entity.id
_entity.type
_entity.pdbx_description
1 polymer ?
#
loop_
_entity_poly.entity_id
_entity_poly.type
_entity_poly.pdbx_seq_one_letter_code
_entity_poly.pdbx_strand_id
1 'polypeptide(L)' 'MPLRSEAQSVRILVVEDGTEKVAYNAVHPSGDKFATTVETRGPATIRVYVGDELVREERVGGEE' A
#
# COMPACT_ATOMS: atom_id res chain seq x y z
N MET A 1 -3.80 8.68 30.79
CA MET A 1 -3.16 9.01 29.50
C MET A 1 -4.05 8.42 28.42
N PRO A 2 -4.71 9.20 27.54
CA PRO A 2 -5.48 8.56 26.49
C PRO A 2 -4.48 7.95 25.50
N LEU A 3 -4.54 6.63 25.29
CA LEU A 3 -3.94 6.01 24.11
C LEU A 3 -4.61 6.70 22.93
N ARG A 4 -3.89 7.60 22.25
CA ARG A 4 -4.31 8.05 20.94
C ARG A 4 -4.39 6.77 20.12
N SER A 5 -5.57 6.39 19.66
CA SER A 5 -5.66 5.59 18.44
C SER A 5 -4.96 6.42 17.37
N GLU A 6 -3.66 6.21 17.19
CA GLU A 6 -2.86 6.91 16.20
C GLU A 6 -3.34 6.41 14.85
N ALA A 7 -4.30 7.14 14.29
CA ALA A 7 -4.72 6.92 12.93
C ALA A 7 -3.53 7.22 12.03
N GLN A 8 -3.20 6.28 11.14
CA GLN A 8 -2.04 6.36 10.26
C GLN A 8 -2.51 6.33 8.81
N SER A 9 -1.83 7.09 7.96
CA SER A 9 -2.07 7.06 6.53
C SER A 9 -1.57 5.75 5.97
N VAL A 10 -2.42 4.99 5.29
CA VAL A 10 -2.02 3.82 4.51
C VAL A 10 -2.01 4.22 3.04
N ARG A 11 -0.87 4.03 2.38
CA ARG A 11 -0.68 4.35 0.97
C ARG A 11 -0.16 3.11 0.24
N ILE A 12 -0.83 2.72 -0.84
CA ILE A 12 -0.39 1.64 -1.71
C ILE A 12 0.05 2.26 -3.03
N LEU A 13 1.34 2.10 -3.34
CA LEU A 13 1.93 2.45 -4.62
C LEU A 13 2.07 1.21 -5.48
N VAL A 14 1.89 1.40 -6.77
CA VAL A 14 2.12 0.39 -7.80
C VAL A 14 3.18 0.95 -8.73
N VAL A 15 4.23 0.19 -8.94
CA VAL A 15 5.32 0.53 -9.85
C VAL A 15 5.24 -0.38 -11.05
N GLU A 16 4.84 0.18 -12.19
CA GLU A 16 4.72 -0.49 -13.49
C GLU A 16 5.66 0.20 -14.48
N ASP A 17 6.57 -0.56 -15.11
CA ASP A 17 7.55 -0.02 -16.08
C ASP A 17 8.34 1.20 -15.56
N GLY A 18 8.67 1.20 -14.26
CA GLY A 18 9.37 2.31 -13.60
C GLY A 18 8.51 3.54 -13.30
N THR A 19 7.22 3.52 -13.64
CA THR A 19 6.25 4.57 -13.30
C THR A 19 5.55 4.23 -12.01
N GLU A 20 5.57 5.16 -11.06
CA GLU A 20 4.87 5.02 -9.77
C GLU A 20 3.46 5.59 -9.85
N LYS A 21 2.47 4.80 -9.44
CA LYS A 21 1.05 5.18 -9.37
C LYS A 21 0.51 4.91 -7.98
N VAL A 22 -0.19 5.88 -7.40
CA VAL A 22 -0.96 5.68 -6.17
C VAL A 22 -2.21 4.88 -6.50
N ALA A 23 -2.29 3.63 -6.03
CA ALA A 23 -3.49 2.81 -6.15
C ALA A 23 -4.44 2.99 -4.97
N TYR A 24 -3.92 3.34 -3.80
CA TYR A 24 -4.70 3.58 -2.59
C TYR A 24 -4.06 4.63 -1.70
N ASN A 25 -4.86 5.48 -1.07
CA ASN A 25 -4.41 6.42 -0.04
C ASN A 25 -5.59 6.77 0.88
N ALA A 26 -5.55 6.32 2.13
CA ALA A 26 -6.55 6.63 3.15
C ALA A 26 -5.95 6.60 4.56
N VAL A 27 -6.63 7.23 5.51
CA VAL A 27 -6.23 7.21 6.92
C VAL A 27 -7.05 6.16 7.66
N HIS A 28 -6.37 5.23 8.34
CA HIS A 28 -7.00 4.16 9.11
C HIS A 28 -6.68 4.30 10.60
N PRO A 29 -7.65 4.07 11.50
CA PRO A 29 -7.36 3.94 12.92
C PRO A 29 -6.51 2.70 13.19
N SER A 30 -5.70 2.73 14.25
CA SER A 30 -4.84 1.58 14.59
C SER A 30 -5.68 0.31 14.84
N GLY A 31 -5.24 -0.81 14.28
CA GLY A 31 -5.93 -2.10 14.41
C GLY A 31 -7.10 -2.30 13.43
N ASP A 32 -7.42 -1.29 12.62
CA ASP A 32 -8.38 -1.43 11.53
C ASP A 32 -7.87 -2.40 10.45
N LYS A 33 -8.80 -3.09 9.79
CA LYS A 33 -8.50 -4.02 8.71
C LYS A 33 -9.26 -3.60 7.49
N PHE A 34 -8.56 -3.48 6.37
CA PHE A 34 -9.17 -3.22 5.08
C PHE A 34 -8.62 -4.19 4.03
N ALA A 35 -9.38 -4.35 2.96
CA ALA A 35 -8.97 -5.08 1.79
C ALA A 35 -9.22 -4.18 0.57
N THR A 36 -8.28 -4.17 -0.36
CA THR A 36 -8.44 -3.49 -1.64
C THR A 36 -7.86 -4.35 -2.74
N THR A 37 -8.47 -4.28 -3.92
CA THR A 37 -7.93 -4.91 -5.13
C THR A 37 -7.12 -3.87 -5.89
N VAL A 38 -5.97 -4.29 -6.40
CA VAL A 38 -5.11 -3.47 -7.25
C VAL A 38 -5.00 -4.18 -8.60
N GLU A 39 -5.45 -3.51 -9.65
CA GLU A 39 -5.36 -4.01 -11.01
C GLU A 39 -4.09 -3.47 -11.68
N THR A 40 -3.33 -4.37 -12.29
CA THR A 40 -2.09 -4.07 -13.01
C THR A 40 -2.17 -4.64 -14.42
N ARG A 41 -1.47 -4.02 -15.37
CA ARG A 41 -1.49 -4.42 -16.79
C ARG A 41 -0.39 -5.43 -17.15
N GLY A 42 0.56 -5.65 -16.25
CA GLY A 42 1.72 -6.50 -16.46
C GLY A 42 2.53 -6.66 -15.17
N PRO A 43 3.81 -7.05 -15.27
CA PRO A 43 4.69 -7.13 -14.11
C PRO A 43 4.73 -5.81 -13.35
N ALA A 44 4.41 -5.85 -12.06
CA ALA A 44 4.34 -4.67 -11.22
C ALA A 44 4.94 -4.93 -9.84
N THR A 45 5.43 -3.87 -9.21
CA THR A 45 5.80 -3.90 -7.79
C THR A 45 4.79 -3.13 -6.97
N ILE A 46 4.11 -3.81 -6.06
CA ILE A 46 3.19 -3.21 -5.10
C ILE A 46 3.99 -2.85 -3.85
N ARG A 47 3.91 -1.60 -3.41
CA ARG A 47 4.54 -1.07 -2.20
C ARG A 47 3.48 -0.54 -1.26
N VAL A 48 3.41 -1.07 -0.05
CA VAL A 48 2.47 -0.65 0.99
C VAL A 48 3.22 0.15 2.03
N TYR A 49 2.75 1.37 2.25
CA TYR A 49 3.27 2.30 3.24
C TYR A 49 2.24 2.51 4.34
N VAL A 50 2.71 2.58 5.58
CA VAL A 50 1.93 3.05 6.72
C VAL A 50 2.68 4.25 7.32
N GLY A 51 2.04 5.41 7.33
CA GLY A 51 2.74 6.69 7.46
C GLY A 51 3.71 6.89 6.30
N ASP A 52 4.97 7.13 6.65
CA ASP A 52 6.09 7.25 5.72
C ASP A 52 6.95 5.97 5.64
N GLU A 53 6.58 4.91 6.37
CA GLU A 53 7.33 3.65 6.43
C GLU A 53 6.82 2.64 5.40
N LEU A 54 7.74 2.05 4.62
CA LEU A 54 7.45 0.92 3.74
C LEU A 54 7.34 -0.36 4.57
N VAL A 55 6.12 -0.88 4.73
CA VAL A 55 5.87 -2.08 5.53
C VAL A 55 5.80 -3.36 4.69
N ARG A 56 5.54 -3.23 3.38
CA ARG A 56 5.51 -4.37 2.44
C ARG A 56 5.89 -3.95 1.03
N GLU A 57 6.68 -4.78 0.38
CA GLU A 57 6.94 -4.72 -1.06
C GLU A 57 6.69 -6.11 -1.65
N GLU A 58 5.97 -6.19 -2.77
CA GLU A 58 5.60 -7.44 -3.41
C GLU A 58 5.63 -7.27 -4.94
N ARG A 59 6.22 -8.24 -5.65
CA ARG A 59 6.20 -8.28 -7.11
C ARG A 59 5.06 -9.17 -7.57
N VAL A 60 4.26 -8.68 -8.50
CA VAL A 60 3.11 -9.38 -9.10
C VAL A 60 3.25 -9.39 -10.62
N GLY A 61 2.67 -10.39 -11.29
CA GLY A 61 2.63 -10.44 -12.76
C GLY A 61 3.93 -10.87 -13.45
N GLY A 62 4.89 -11.45 -12.72
CA GLY A 62 6.01 -12.18 -13.31
C GLY A 62 5.67 -13.67 -13.42
N GLU A 63 5.59 -14.20 -14.64
CA GLU A 63 5.59 -15.64 -14.89
C GLU A 63 6.94 -16.21 -14.42
N GLU A 64 6.90 -17.30 -13.64
CA GLU A 64 8.06 -18.19 -13.42
C GLU A 64 8.31 -19.06 -14.66
#